data_AF-A0A2V8G284-F1
#
_entry.id   AF-A0A2V8G284-F1
#
_cell.length_a   1.000
_cell.length_b   1.000
_cell.length_c   1.000
_cell.angle_alpha   90.00
_cell.angle_beta   90.00
_cell.angle_gamma   90.00
#
_symmetry.space_group_name_H-M   'P 1'
#
loop_
_entity.id
_entity.type
_entity.pdbx_description
1 polymer ?
#
loop_
_entity_poly.entity_id
_entity_poly.type
_entity_poly.pdbx_seq_one_letter_code
_entity_poly.pdbx_strand_id
1 'polypeptide(L)'
;MVNVSSPSITRRSFFGDTVLVAFLLAQALDGVLTYVGVSIYGLRIEGNPLLGWMMHAFGQGFALATAKVTAGAFGIALHLTAVHRVVALLTAFYVAVAVLPWIGILFYWN
;
A
#
# COMPACT_ATOMS: atom_id res chain seq x y z
N MET A 1 42.42 -15.76 -26.48
CA MET A 1 41.22 -16.30 -25.82
C MET A 1 40.36 -15.14 -25.38
N VAL A 2 39.22 -14.91 -26.04
CA VAL A 2 38.30 -13.81 -25.69
C VAL A 2 37.48 -14.26 -24.49
N ASN A 3 37.64 -13.59 -23.34
CA ASN A 3 36.83 -13.85 -22.16
C ASN A 3 35.48 -13.15 -22.32
N VAL A 4 34.51 -13.86 -22.91
CA VAL A 4 33.14 -13.36 -23.09
C VAL A 4 32.47 -13.38 -21.72
N SER A 5 32.49 -12.23 -21.05
CA SER A 5 31.77 -12.02 -19.79
C SER A 5 30.27 -12.16 -20.08
N SER A 6 29.62 -13.17 -19.51
CA SER A 6 28.19 -13.40 -19.66
C SER A 6 27.39 -12.15 -19.24
N PRO A 7 26.28 -11.82 -19.90
CA PRO A 7 25.45 -10.69 -19.52
C PRO A 7 25.02 -10.87 -18.06
N SER A 8 25.26 -9.84 -17.24
CA SER A 8 24.81 -9.79 -15.86
C SER A 8 23.29 -9.91 -15.84
N ILE A 9 22.77 -11.13 -15.66
CA ILE A 9 21.38 -11.32 -15.27
C ILE A 9 21.21 -10.53 -13.99
N THR A 10 20.42 -9.45 -14.05
CA THR A 10 20.05 -8.61 -12.91
C THR A 10 19.72 -9.53 -11.74
N ARG A 11 20.58 -9.54 -10.71
CA ARG A 11 20.43 -10.44 -9.56
C ARG A 11 19.13 -10.04 -8.85
N ARG A 12 18.06 -10.83 -9.02
CA ARG A 12 16.79 -10.60 -8.32
C ARG A 12 17.04 -10.53 -6.81
N SER A 13 16.53 -9.48 -6.18
CA SER A 13 16.63 -9.27 -4.75
C SER A 13 15.42 -9.94 -4.08
N PHE A 14 15.58 -11.16 -3.58
CA PHE A 14 14.51 -11.89 -2.89
C PHE A 14 13.89 -11.07 -1.74
N PHE A 15 14.71 -10.29 -1.04
CA PHE A 15 14.25 -9.33 -0.03
C PHE A 15 13.38 -8.23 -0.64
N GLY A 16 13.84 -7.60 -1.74
CA GLY A 16 13.09 -6.56 -2.43
C GLY A 16 11.74 -7.06 -2.94
N ASP A 17 11.70 -8.26 -3.51
CA ASP A 17 10.48 -8.89 -4.05
C ASP A 17 9.49 -9.17 -2.92
N THR A 18 9.96 -9.75 -1.81
CA THR A 18 9.14 -10.06 -0.63
C THR A 18 8.55 -8.78 -0.01
N VAL A 19 9.38 -7.74 0.14
CA VAL A 19 8.94 -6.45 0.68
C VAL A 19 7.92 -5.78 -0.24
N LEU A 20 8.08 -5.85 -1.56
CA LEU A 20 7.11 -5.32 -2.51
C LEU A 20 5.78 -6.06 -2.43
N VAL A 21 5.79 -7.40 -2.39
CA VAL A 21 4.56 -8.19 -2.25
C VAL A 21 3.86 -7.86 -0.94
N ALA A 22 4.59 -7.78 0.18
CA ALA A 22 4.03 -7.39 1.46
C ALA A 22 3.43 -5.98 1.43
N PHE A 23 4.08 -5.03 0.75
CA PHE A 23 3.55 -3.67 0.55
C PHE A 23 2.23 -3.69 -0.21
N LEU A 24 2.16 -4.39 -1.34
CA LEU A 24 0.95 -4.47 -2.17
C LEU A 24 -0.20 -5.15 -1.41
N LEU A 25 0.08 -6.19 -0.63
CA LEU A 25 -0.90 -6.81 0.25
C LEU A 25 -1.39 -5.84 1.33
N ALA A 26 -0.49 -5.08 1.96
CA ALA A 26 -0.87 -4.07 2.92
C ALA A 26 -1.78 -2.99 2.30
N GLN A 27 -1.49 -2.53 1.08
CA GLN A 27 -2.34 -1.57 0.36
C GLN A 27 -3.72 -2.14 0.05
N ALA A 28 -3.80 -3.42 -0.35
CA ALA A 28 -5.07 -4.09 -0.62
C ALA A 28 -5.91 -4.25 0.66
N LEU A 29 -5.29 -4.72 1.75
CA LEU A 29 -5.95 -4.88 3.04
C LEU A 29 -6.45 -3.53 3.57
N ASP A 30 -5.60 -2.52 3.58
CA ASP A 30 -5.96 -1.16 3.96
C ASP A 30 -7.13 -0.63 3.11
N GLY A 31 -7.12 -0.89 1.80
CA GLY A 31 -8.22 -0.49 0.90
C GLY A 31 -9.55 -1.14 1.25
N VAL A 32 -9.55 -2.45 1.49
CA VAL A 32 -10.76 -3.21 1.88
C VAL A 32 -11.26 -2.74 3.24
N LEU A 33 -10.39 -2.67 4.23
CA LEU A 33 -10.74 -2.27 5.60
C LEU A 33 -11.29 -0.84 5.63
N THR A 34 -10.65 0.08 4.91
CA THR A 34 -11.15 1.45 4.76
C THR A 34 -12.52 1.45 4.13
N TYR A 35 -12.72 0.76 3.00
CA TYR A 35 -14.01 0.70 2.32
C TYR A 35 -15.13 0.19 3.23
N VAL A 36 -14.88 -0.92 3.93
CA VAL A 36 -15.84 -1.51 4.88
C VAL A 36 -16.13 -0.52 6.01
N GLY A 37 -15.09 0.06 6.62
CA GLY A 37 -15.23 1.02 7.70
C GLY A 37 -16.04 2.26 7.33
N VAL A 38 -15.72 2.91 6.20
CA VAL A 38 -16.47 4.09 5.76
C VAL A 38 -17.87 3.75 5.25
N SER A 39 -18.11 2.52 4.80
CA SER A 39 -19.45 2.03 4.42
C SER A 39 -20.34 1.80 5.64
N ILE A 40 -19.78 1.34 6.76
CA ILE A 40 -20.51 1.06 8.00
C ILE A 40 -20.71 2.35 8.83
N TYR A 41 -19.64 3.11 9.05
CA TYR A 41 -19.61 4.25 9.98
C TYR A 41 -19.71 5.62 9.30
N GLY A 42 -19.72 5.65 7.96
CA GLY A 42 -19.79 6.87 7.15
C GLY A 42 -18.42 7.55 6.94
N LEU A 43 -18.36 8.53 6.03
CA LEU A 43 -17.09 9.18 5.65
C LEU A 43 -16.42 9.95 6.79
N ARG A 44 -17.13 10.33 7.85
CA ARG A 44 -16.58 11.13 8.97
C ARG A 44 -15.54 10.36 9.79
N ILE A 45 -15.53 9.03 9.71
CA ILE A 45 -14.54 8.20 10.40
C ILE A 45 -13.20 8.17 9.64
N GLU A 46 -13.19 8.57 8.36
CA GLU A 46 -11.97 8.65 7.56
C GLU A 46 -11.09 9.79 8.06
N GLY A 47 -9.93 9.45 8.61
CA GLY A 47 -8.98 10.41 9.17
C GLY A 47 -8.15 11.15 8.10
N ASN A 48 -8.09 10.64 6.87
CA ASN A 48 -7.35 11.27 5.79
C ASN A 48 -8.23 12.32 5.07
N PRO A 49 -7.95 13.63 5.23
CA PRO A 49 -8.82 14.68 4.67
C PRO A 49 -8.81 14.71 3.14
N LEU A 50 -7.69 14.34 2.49
CA LEU A 50 -7.62 14.26 1.03
C LEU A 50 -8.46 13.09 0.51
N LEU A 51 -8.34 11.94 1.16
CA LEU A 51 -9.12 10.76 0.79
C LEU A 51 -10.61 10.99 1.06
N GLY A 52 -10.97 11.54 2.22
CA GLY A 52 -12.33 11.91 2.57
C GLY A 52 -12.95 12.89 1.57
N TRP A 53 -12.18 13.90 1.13
CA TRP A 53 -12.62 14.80 0.06
C TRP A 53 -12.85 14.07 -1.27
N MET A 54 -11.93 13.20 -1.70
CA MET A 54 -12.10 12.40 -2.92
C MET A 54 -13.31 11.48 -2.82
N MET A 55 -13.55 10.85 -1.66
CA MET A 55 -14.71 10.01 -1.43
C MET A 55 -16.02 10.80 -1.51
N HIS A 56 -16.02 12.05 -1.03
CA HIS A 56 -17.18 12.94 -1.13
C HIS A 56 -17.43 13.40 -2.58
N ALA A 57 -16.37 13.65 -3.34
CA ALA A 57 -16.47 14.15 -4.72
C ALA A 57 -16.79 13.06 -5.75
N PHE A 58 -16.21 11.86 -5.60
CA PHE A 58 -16.22 10.81 -6.63
C PHE A 58 -16.75 9.45 -6.13
N GLY A 59 -17.08 9.34 -4.85
CA GLY A 59 -17.50 8.09 -4.21
C GLY A 59 -16.35 7.27 -3.64
N GLN A 60 -16.70 6.37 -2.71
CA GLN A 60 -15.74 5.59 -1.92
C GLN A 60 -14.84 4.69 -2.77
N GLY A 61 -15.45 3.93 -3.68
CA GLY A 61 -14.73 2.96 -4.52
C GLY A 61 -13.71 3.62 -5.45
N PHE A 62 -14.09 4.70 -6.14
CA PHE A 62 -13.18 5.43 -7.02
C PHE A 62 -12.02 6.05 -6.24
N ALA A 63 -12.32 6.76 -5.15
CA ALA A 63 -11.31 7.39 -4.32
C ALA A 63 -10.28 6.38 -3.79
N LEU A 64 -10.74 5.24 -3.29
CA LEU A 64 -9.86 4.17 -2.80
C LEU A 64 -9.05 3.53 -3.92
N ALA A 65 -9.68 3.22 -5.06
CA ALA A 65 -8.98 2.65 -6.21
C ALA A 65 -7.83 3.57 -6.65
N THR A 66 -8.09 4.87 -6.83
CA THR A 66 -7.05 5.84 -7.18
C THR A 66 -5.94 5.87 -6.12
N ALA A 67 -6.29 6.00 -4.84
CA ALA A 67 -5.30 6.08 -3.77
C ALA A 67 -4.39 4.84 -3.71
N LYS A 68 -4.97 3.63 -3.78
CA LYS A 68 -4.20 2.38 -3.68
C LYS A 68 -3.39 2.09 -4.94
N VAL A 69 -3.92 2.38 -6.12
CA VAL A 69 -3.15 2.23 -7.39
C VAL A 69 -1.97 3.19 -7.39
N THR A 70 -2.16 4.45 -6.99
CA THR A 70 -1.07 5.43 -6.89
C THR A 70 -0.02 4.98 -5.86
N ALA A 71 -0.44 4.52 -4.67
CA ALA A 71 0.48 4.01 -3.66
C ALA A 71 1.26 2.78 -4.17
N GLY A 72 0.57 1.82 -4.81
CA GLY A 72 1.16 0.63 -5.43
C GLY A 72 2.19 1.00 -6.50
N ALA A 73 1.87 1.94 -7.39
CA ALA A 73 2.78 2.44 -8.41
C ALA A 73 4.06 3.05 -7.81
N PHE A 74 3.93 3.86 -6.75
CA PHE A 74 5.10 4.39 -6.04
C PHE A 74 5.91 3.30 -5.35
N GLY A 75 5.27 2.30 -4.73
CA GLY A 75 5.97 1.14 -4.14
C GLY A 75 6.77 0.36 -5.19
N ILE A 76 6.19 0.13 -6.37
CA ILE A 76 6.87 -0.50 -7.51
C ILE A 76 8.05 0.36 -7.97
N ALA A 77 7.87 1.68 -8.14
CA ALA A 77 8.95 2.58 -8.55
C ALA A 77 10.13 2.59 -7.55
N LEU A 78 9.84 2.58 -6.24
CA LEU A 78 10.86 2.47 -5.19
C LEU A 78 11.58 1.12 -5.19
N HIS A 79 10.86 0.04 -5.49
CA HIS A 79 11.47 -1.27 -5.67
C HIS A 79 12.41 -1.30 -6.88
N LEU A 80 11.98 -0.73 -8.02
CA LEU A 80 12.77 -0.67 -9.26
C LEU A 80 14.02 0.21 -9.13
N THR A 81 14.01 1.20 -8.24
CA THR A 81 15.17 2.05 -7.92
C THR A 81 16.09 1.44 -6.85
N ALA A 82 15.88 0.17 -6.49
CA ALA A 82 16.64 -0.59 -5.49
C ALA A 82 16.63 -0.02 -4.06
N VAL A 83 15.69 0.88 -3.73
CA VAL A 83 15.56 1.50 -2.41
C VAL A 83 14.63 0.66 -1.51
N HIS A 84 14.89 -0.65 -1.41
CA HIS A 84 14.00 -1.61 -0.75
C HIS A 84 13.74 -1.31 0.74
N ARG A 85 14.68 -0.62 1.41
CA ARG A 85 14.50 -0.19 2.81
C ARG A 85 13.36 0.81 2.97
N VAL A 86 13.17 1.71 2.00
CA VAL A 86 12.06 2.68 2.04
C VAL A 86 10.73 1.97 1.84
N VAL A 87 10.65 0.99 0.91
CA VAL A 87 9.44 0.18 0.75
C VAL A 87 9.12 -0.59 2.04
N ALA A 88 10.13 -1.17 2.70
CA ALA A 88 9.92 -1.87 3.97
C ALA A 88 9.39 -0.93 5.08
N LEU A 89 9.95 0.27 5.20
CA LEU A 89 9.47 1.29 6.14
C LEU A 89 8.04 1.72 5.82
N LEU A 90 7.71 1.92 4.54
CA LEU A 90 6.35 2.26 4.11
C LEU A 90 5.37 1.13 4.41
N THR A 91 5.75 -0.14 4.19
CA THR A 91 4.91 -1.29 4.56
C THR A 91 4.64 -1.30 6.07
N ALA A 92 5.68 -1.17 6.89
CA ALA A 92 5.53 -1.15 8.34
C ALA A 92 4.64 0.02 8.80
N PHE A 93 4.83 1.21 8.20
CA PHE A 93 4.02 2.39 8.46
C PHE A 93 2.54 2.17 8.11
N TYR A 94 2.24 1.63 6.92
CA TYR A 94 0.86 1.35 6.51
C TYR A 94 0.19 0.31 7.38
N VAL A 95 0.91 -0.75 7.76
CA VAL A 95 0.39 -1.75 8.71
C VAL A 95 0.05 -1.09 10.05
N ALA A 96 0.96 -0.28 10.59
CA ALA A 96 0.79 0.33 11.91
C ALA A 96 -0.29 1.42 11.97
N VAL A 97 -0.39 2.25 10.92
CA VAL A 97 -1.21 3.47 10.95
C VAL A 97 -2.55 3.31 10.23
N ALA A 98 -2.69 2.33 9.35
CA ALA A 98 -3.94 2.12 8.61
C ALA A 98 -4.56 0.76 8.92
N VAL A 99 -3.82 -0.35 8.75
CA VAL A 99 -4.37 -1.70 8.93
C VAL A 99 -4.76 -1.97 10.37
N LEU A 100 -3.84 -1.76 11.33
CA LEU A 100 -4.12 -2.04 12.75
C LEU A 100 -5.25 -1.17 13.33
N PRO A 101 -5.31 0.15 13.06
CA PRO A 101 -6.43 0.97 13.52
C PRO A 101 -7.77 0.52 12.96
N TRP A 102 -7.84 0.15 11.68
CA TRP A 102 -9.09 -0.37 11.11
C TRP A 102 -9.50 -1.71 11.72
N ILE A 103 -8.55 -2.61 11.99
CA ILE A 103 -8.85 -3.85 12.72
C ILE A 103 -9.40 -3.53 14.11
N GLY A 104 -8.80 -2.59 14.83
CA GLY A 104 -9.28 -2.08 16.11
C GLY A 104 -10.73 -1.62 16.05
N ILE A 105 -11.02 -0.73 15.09
CA ILE A 105 -12.36 -0.14 14.91
C ILE A 105 -13.39 -1.22 14.51
N LEU A 106 -13.07 -2.09 13.56
CA LEU A 106 -14.05 -3.04 13.00
C LEU A 106 -14.34 -4.23 13.92
N PHE A 107 -13.38 -4.66 14.73
CA PHE A 107 -13.50 -5.91 15.49
C PHE A 107 -13.51 -5.72 17.00
N TYR A 108 -13.01 -4.60 17.53
CA TYR A 108 -12.88 -4.38 18.98
C TYR A 108 -13.65 -3.15 19.48
N TRP A 109 -13.93 -2.16 18.63
CA TRP A 109 -14.70 -0.97 18.95
C TRP A 109 -16.20 -1.21 18.76
N ASN A 110 -16.77 -2.12 19.56
CA ASN A 110 -18.20 -2.42 19.56
C ASN A 110 -18.79 -2.26 20.97
#